data_AF-A0A3M9N336-F1
#
_entry.id   AF-A0A3M9N336-F1
#
_cell.length_a   1.000
_cell.length_b   1.000
_cell.length_c   1.000
_cell.angle_alpha   90.00
_cell.angle_beta   90.00
_cell.angle_gamma   90.00
#
_symmetry.space_group_name_H-M   'P 1'
#
loop_
_entity.id
_entity.type
_entity.pdbx_description
1 polymer ?
#
loop_
_entity_poly.entity_id
_entity_poly.type
_entity_poly.pdbx_seq_one_letter_code
_entity_poly.pdbx_strand_id
1 'polypeptide(L)'
;MELEEMQQAWLKLSLKVEQQEALATQLVEKTMHQSYHSTLNRIKYPEMVGTFVCYAAAGYVSVHLFKIEGQFMQLLAALTIVVLLVLPIISLSAVRAIKGVNISGATYVETIKTFAQQKIRFQRLQKINVLLGLVLFGVSLPVMAAIQGKDLNQIPYLYTVMLPVGVATFLAFAYWVLRAYNKTLAEMESLLTDIHNGLASL
;
A
#
# COMPACT_ATOMS: atom_id res chain seq x y z
N MET A 1 10.38 -1.81 -13.25
CA MET A 1 11.60 -2.10 -12.48
C MET A 1 11.52 -3.54 -12.06
N GLU A 2 12.24 -4.36 -12.81
CA GLU A 2 12.47 -5.76 -12.50
C GLU A 2 13.20 -5.85 -11.16
N LEU A 3 12.94 -6.91 -10.38
CA LEU A 3 13.53 -7.11 -9.05
C LEU A 3 15.06 -7.08 -9.08
N GLU A 4 15.65 -7.46 -10.22
CA GLU A 4 17.08 -7.53 -10.48
C GLU A 4 17.73 -6.14 -10.64
N GLU A 5 17.04 -5.18 -11.25
CA GLU A 5 17.56 -3.81 -11.41
C GLU A 5 17.72 -3.13 -10.04
N MET A 6 16.76 -3.37 -9.13
CA MET A 6 16.87 -2.86 -7.76
C MET A 6 17.96 -3.59 -6.97
N GLN A 7 18.17 -4.89 -7.17
CA GLN A 7 19.28 -5.62 -6.51
C GLN A 7 20.67 -5.19 -7.01
N GLN A 8 20.82 -4.84 -8.29
CA GLN A 8 22.08 -4.36 -8.83
C GLN A 8 22.40 -2.93 -8.40
N ALA A 9 21.41 -2.02 -8.42
CA ALA A 9 21.55 -0.68 -7.86
C ALA A 9 21.91 -0.74 -6.37
N TRP A 10 21.30 -1.68 -5.64
CA TRP A 10 21.54 -1.98 -4.23
C TRP A 10 22.96 -2.44 -3.92
N LEU A 11 23.49 -3.40 -4.69
CA LEU A 11 24.86 -3.91 -4.51
C LEU A 11 25.90 -2.80 -4.69
N LYS A 12 25.73 -1.93 -5.69
CA LYS A 12 26.62 -0.79 -5.94
C LYS A 12 26.63 0.23 -4.79
N LEU A 13 25.47 0.48 -4.19
CA LEU A 13 25.34 1.39 -3.04
C LEU A 13 25.94 0.78 -1.78
N SER A 14 25.73 -0.51 -1.51
CA SER A 14 26.24 -1.18 -0.30
C SER A 14 27.77 -1.23 -0.21
N LEU A 15 28.44 -1.50 -1.33
CA LEU A 15 29.89 -1.72 -1.38
C LEU A 15 30.72 -0.43 -1.18
N LYS A 16 30.12 0.73 -1.44
CA LYS A 16 30.81 2.03 -1.37
C LYS A 16 30.56 2.79 -0.07
N VAL A 17 29.49 2.45 0.64
CA VAL A 17 29.12 3.11 1.90
C VAL A 17 29.95 2.59 3.09
N GLU A 18 30.38 1.33 3.05
CA GLU A 18 31.26 0.71 4.06
C GLU A 18 32.60 1.46 4.22
N GLN A 19 33.00 2.29 3.23
CA GLN A 19 34.22 3.10 3.27
C GLN A 19 34.05 4.48 3.96
N GLN A 20 32.84 4.98 4.23
CA GLN A 20 32.59 6.38 4.64
C GLN A 20 31.87 6.56 6.00
N GLU A 21 31.85 5.54 6.85
CA GLU A 21 31.03 5.49 8.08
C GLU A 21 31.36 6.54 9.17
N ALA A 22 32.55 7.16 9.15
CA ALA A 22 33.02 7.98 10.27
C ALA A 22 32.54 9.45 10.29
N LEU A 23 32.13 10.02 9.14
CA LEU A 23 31.78 11.46 9.02
C LEU A 23 30.28 11.71 8.74
N ALA A 24 29.57 10.71 8.23
CA ALA A 24 28.18 10.85 7.78
C ALA A 24 27.15 10.80 8.92
N THR A 25 27.52 10.34 10.12
CA THR A 25 26.57 9.85 11.13
C THR A 25 25.65 10.94 11.67
N GLN A 26 26.12 12.19 11.83
CA GLN A 26 25.34 13.26 12.50
C GLN A 26 24.54 14.17 11.56
N LEU A 27 25.04 14.45 10.36
CA LEU A 27 24.36 15.30 9.36
C LEU A 27 23.28 14.52 8.58
N VAL A 28 23.47 13.21 8.40
CA VAL A 28 22.49 12.35 7.73
C VAL A 28 21.28 12.10 8.62
N GLU A 29 21.45 11.94 9.92
CA GLU A 29 20.37 11.59 10.85
C GLU A 29 19.24 12.62 10.86
N LYS A 30 19.56 13.92 10.99
CA LYS A 30 18.55 14.99 11.15
C LYS A 30 17.80 15.31 9.85
N THR A 31 18.52 15.33 8.73
CA THR A 31 18.00 15.68 7.40
C THR A 31 17.16 14.54 6.81
N MET A 32 17.58 13.29 7.06
CA MET A 32 16.80 12.10 6.71
C MET A 32 15.52 12.01 7.51
N HIS A 33 15.57 12.16 8.84
CA HIS A 33 14.40 11.98 9.68
C HIS A 33 13.24 12.88 9.25
N GLN A 34 13.53 14.15 8.98
CA GLN A 34 12.51 15.16 8.70
C GLN A 34 11.87 14.96 7.31
N SER A 35 12.68 14.73 6.28
CA SER A 35 12.21 14.47 4.91
C SER A 35 11.54 13.10 4.78
N TYR A 36 12.00 12.10 5.53
CA TYR A 36 11.39 10.77 5.55
C TYR A 36 9.98 10.79 6.15
N HIS A 37 9.81 11.45 7.29
CA HIS A 37 8.50 11.57 7.94
C HIS A 37 7.50 12.41 7.13
N SER A 38 7.92 13.52 6.52
CA SER A 38 7.03 14.35 5.69
C SER A 38 6.55 13.61 4.44
N THR A 39 7.45 12.86 3.79
CA THR A 39 7.14 12.12 2.57
C THR A 39 6.30 10.88 2.86
N LEU A 40 6.53 10.18 3.98
CA LEU A 40 5.68 9.09 4.47
C LEU A 40 4.27 9.55 4.83
N ASN A 41 4.12 10.75 5.42
CA ASN A 41 2.80 11.26 5.77
C ASN A 41 1.91 11.43 4.53
N ARG A 42 2.49 11.71 3.36
CA ARG A 42 1.78 11.80 2.08
C ARG A 42 1.13 10.47 1.65
N ILE A 43 1.68 9.33 2.10
CA ILE A 43 1.09 7.98 1.92
C ILE A 43 0.10 7.66 3.04
N LYS A 44 0.39 8.10 4.27
CA LYS A 44 -0.44 7.76 5.44
C LYS A 44 -1.84 8.36 5.41
N TYR A 45 -2.00 9.60 4.94
CA TYR A 45 -3.31 10.25 4.87
C TYR A 45 -4.35 9.49 4.02
N PRO A 46 -4.05 9.11 2.75
CA PRO A 46 -4.99 8.35 1.95
C PRO A 46 -5.28 6.95 2.53
N GLU A 47 -4.31 6.31 3.19
CA GLU A 47 -4.56 5.02 3.86
C GLU A 47 -5.48 5.11 5.08
N MET A 48 -5.41 6.20 5.86
CA MET A 48 -6.33 6.43 6.97
C MET A 48 -7.76 6.61 6.49
N VAL A 49 -7.96 7.38 5.43
CA VAL A 49 -9.29 7.56 4.81
C VAL A 49 -9.82 6.24 4.27
N GLY A 50 -8.98 5.48 3.57
CA GLY A 50 -9.33 4.14 3.06
C GLY A 50 -9.72 3.16 4.18
N THR A 51 -8.99 3.19 5.29
CA THR A 51 -9.28 2.34 6.46
C THR A 51 -10.63 2.67 7.08
N PHE A 52 -10.94 3.96 7.23
CA PHE A 52 -12.22 4.40 7.75
C PHE A 52 -13.38 3.94 6.87
N VAL A 53 -13.25 4.09 5.54
CA VAL A 53 -14.25 3.63 4.57
C VAL A 53 -14.43 2.11 4.64
N CYS A 54 -13.34 1.34 4.76
CA CYS A 54 -13.42 -0.12 4.85
C CYS A 54 -14.15 -0.58 6.13
N TYR A 55 -13.86 0.04 7.27
CA TYR A 55 -14.53 -0.29 8.54
C TYR A 55 -16.00 0.15 8.56
N ALA A 56 -16.33 1.32 7.98
CA ALA A 56 -17.71 1.75 7.83
C ALA A 56 -18.51 0.77 6.95
N ALA A 57 -17.94 0.35 5.82
CA ALA A 57 -18.54 -0.64 4.93
C ALA A 57 -18.71 -2.01 5.62
N ALA A 58 -17.70 -2.47 6.37
CA ALA A 58 -17.78 -3.71 7.13
C ALA A 58 -18.93 -3.66 8.15
N GLY A 59 -19.04 -2.57 8.91
CA GLY A 59 -20.14 -2.37 9.87
C GLY A 59 -21.51 -2.37 9.19
N TYR A 60 -21.65 -1.72 8.04
CA TYR A 60 -22.90 -1.70 7.28
C TYR A 60 -23.34 -3.11 6.84
N VAL A 61 -22.41 -3.90 6.29
CA VAL A 61 -22.67 -5.28 5.87
C VAL A 61 -23.00 -6.17 7.07
N SER A 62 -22.28 -6.01 8.19
CA SER A 62 -22.55 -6.79 9.42
C SER A 62 -23.96 -6.58 9.97
N VAL A 63 -24.47 -5.35 9.99
CA VAL A 63 -25.84 -5.07 10.47
C VAL A 63 -26.92 -5.69 9.58
N HIS A 64 -26.64 -5.83 8.27
CA HIS A 64 -27.57 -6.40 7.30
C HIS A 64 -27.36 -7.90 7.05
N LEU A 65 -26.33 -8.52 7.61
CA LEU A 65 -25.97 -9.91 7.36
C LEU A 65 -27.12 -10.88 7.70
N PHE A 66 -27.85 -10.62 8.79
CA PHE A 66 -29.00 -11.44 9.20
C PHE A 66 -30.26 -11.22 8.36
N LYS A 67 -30.31 -10.16 7.54
CA LYS A 67 -31.42 -9.89 6.63
C LYS A 67 -31.24 -10.56 5.27
N ILE A 68 -30.03 -11.04 4.97
CA ILE A 68 -29.72 -11.70 3.70
C ILE A 68 -30.30 -13.11 3.73
N GLU A 69 -31.18 -13.40 2.79
CA GLU A 69 -31.72 -14.74 2.58
C GLU A 69 -30.69 -15.63 1.85
N GLY A 70 -30.57 -16.88 2.29
CA GLY A 70 -29.68 -17.87 1.69
C GLY A 70 -28.30 -17.97 2.34
N GLN A 71 -27.93 -19.20 2.73
CA GLN A 71 -26.66 -19.51 3.40
C GLN A 71 -25.44 -19.14 2.55
N PHE A 72 -25.53 -19.29 1.22
CA PHE A 72 -24.45 -18.92 0.30
C PHE A 72 -24.17 -17.41 0.30
N MET A 73 -25.22 -16.58 0.25
CA MET A 73 -25.07 -15.13 0.26
C MET A 73 -24.61 -14.60 1.61
N GLN A 74 -25.03 -15.24 2.72
CA GLN A 74 -24.50 -14.96 4.06
C GLN A 74 -23.00 -15.26 4.15
N LEU A 75 -22.54 -16.37 3.56
CA LEU A 75 -21.12 -16.73 3.52
C LEU A 75 -20.31 -15.72 2.68
N LEU A 76 -20.85 -15.29 1.53
CA LEU A 76 -20.25 -14.24 0.70
C LEU A 76 -20.16 -12.89 1.44
N ALA A 77 -21.21 -12.53 2.19
CA ALA A 77 -21.23 -11.32 3.02
C ALA A 77 -20.20 -11.41 4.16
N ALA A 78 -20.08 -12.56 4.82
CA ALA A 78 -19.06 -12.81 5.83
C ALA A 78 -17.65 -12.69 5.25
N LEU A 79 -17.40 -13.28 4.06
CA LEU A 79 -16.13 -13.15 3.36
C LEU A 79 -15.82 -11.68 3.03
N THR A 80 -16.82 -10.92 2.58
CA THR A 80 -16.68 -9.49 2.29
C THR A 80 -16.25 -8.70 3.52
N ILE A 81 -16.85 -8.97 4.68
CA ILE A 81 -16.46 -8.36 5.96
C ILE A 81 -15.00 -8.71 6.30
N VAL A 82 -14.62 -9.98 6.20
CA VAL A 82 -13.24 -10.41 6.50
C VAL A 82 -12.24 -9.69 5.61
N VAL A 83 -12.49 -9.62 4.30
CA VAL A 83 -11.58 -8.95 3.36
C VAL A 83 -11.54 -7.44 3.64
N LEU A 84 -12.67 -6.78 3.93
CA LEU A 84 -12.73 -5.36 4.33
C LEU A 84 -11.93 -5.06 5.60
N LEU A 85 -11.81 -6.01 6.53
CA LEU A 85 -11.00 -5.85 7.74
C LEU A 85 -9.51 -6.14 7.48
N VAL A 86 -9.19 -7.11 6.62
CA VAL A 86 -7.82 -7.51 6.31
C VAL A 86 -7.09 -6.49 5.41
N LEU A 87 -7.77 -5.92 4.42
CA LEU A 87 -7.22 -4.89 3.50
C LEU A 87 -6.51 -3.74 4.25
N PRO A 88 -7.15 -3.02 5.20
CA PRO A 88 -6.51 -1.93 5.91
C PRO A 88 -5.37 -2.41 6.81
N ILE A 89 -5.46 -3.61 7.40
CA ILE A 89 -4.37 -4.16 8.22
C ILE A 89 -3.11 -4.36 7.37
N ILE A 90 -3.26 -4.92 6.16
CA ILE A 90 -2.15 -5.10 5.22
C ILE A 90 -1.55 -3.75 4.86
N SER A 91 -2.38 -2.78 4.46
CA SER A 91 -1.94 -1.41 4.11
C SER A 91 -1.14 -0.75 5.25
N LEU A 92 -1.75 -0.69 6.43
CA LEU A 92 -1.17 -0.07 7.62
C LEU A 92 0.10 -0.78 8.10
N SER A 93 0.18 -2.11 7.95
CA SER A 93 1.39 -2.86 8.30
C SER A 93 2.54 -2.54 7.33
N ALA A 94 2.25 -2.37 6.05
CA ALA A 94 3.24 -2.01 5.04
C ALA A 94 3.80 -0.60 5.29
N VAL A 95 2.95 0.37 5.62
CA VAL A 95 3.38 1.73 6.00
C VAL A 95 4.16 1.72 7.32
N ARG A 96 3.74 0.94 8.32
CA ARG A 96 4.47 0.79 9.58
C ARG A 96 5.85 0.17 9.40
N ALA A 97 5.99 -0.80 8.51
CA ALA A 97 7.26 -1.47 8.24
C ALA A 97 8.30 -0.52 7.62
N ILE A 98 7.84 0.40 6.76
CA ILE A 98 8.68 1.49 6.24
C ILE A 98 8.98 2.51 7.35
N LYS A 99 8.00 2.92 8.14
CA LYS A 99 8.20 3.88 9.24
C LYS A 99 9.15 3.37 10.34
N GLY A 100 9.15 2.06 10.59
CA GLY A 100 9.93 1.41 11.66
C GLY A 100 11.40 1.16 11.33
N VAL A 101 11.89 1.60 10.17
CA VAL A 101 13.33 1.59 9.87
C VAL A 101 14.00 2.57 10.83
N ASN A 102 14.70 2.03 11.84
CA ASN A 102 15.27 2.78 12.93
C ASN A 102 16.54 3.50 12.45
N ILE A 103 16.44 4.81 12.20
CA ILE A 103 17.55 5.64 11.68
C ILE A 103 18.52 6.02 12.82
N SER A 104 18.10 5.91 14.08
CA SER A 104 18.84 6.43 15.25
C SER A 104 19.82 5.47 15.92
N GLY A 105 20.31 4.44 15.23
CA GLY A 105 21.29 3.53 15.84
C GLY A 105 21.87 2.43 14.95
N ALA A 106 21.34 2.25 13.74
CA ALA A 106 21.91 1.34 12.76
C ALA A 106 22.90 2.10 11.87
N THR A 107 24.02 1.47 11.51
CA THR A 107 24.99 2.04 10.59
C THR A 107 24.30 2.43 9.28
N TYR A 108 24.73 3.52 8.62
CA TYR A 108 24.05 4.06 7.44
C TYR A 108 23.77 2.98 6.36
N VAL A 109 24.72 2.07 6.13
CA VAL A 109 24.56 0.88 5.25
C VAL A 109 23.33 0.03 5.62
N GLU A 110 23.15 -0.22 6.92
CA GLU A 110 22.10 -1.08 7.46
C GLU A 110 20.72 -0.40 7.39
N THR A 111 20.67 0.91 7.56
CA THR A 111 19.44 1.72 7.37
C THR A 111 18.97 1.65 5.92
N ILE A 112 19.87 1.86 4.96
CA ILE A 112 19.53 1.77 3.55
C ILE A 112 19.09 0.32 3.21
N LYS A 113 19.77 -0.70 3.76
CA LYS A 113 19.45 -2.14 3.55
C LYS A 113 18.07 -2.49 4.02
N THR A 114 17.72 -2.02 5.20
CA THR A 114 16.40 -2.23 5.76
C THR A 114 15.35 -1.51 4.92
N PHE A 115 15.60 -0.27 4.49
CA PHE A 115 14.68 0.48 3.62
C PHE A 115 14.37 -0.24 2.30
N ALA A 116 15.39 -0.71 1.57
CA ALA A 116 15.19 -1.40 0.29
C ALA A 116 14.40 -2.71 0.45
N GLN A 117 14.69 -3.49 1.50
CA GLN A 117 13.91 -4.69 1.82
C GLN A 117 12.44 -4.36 2.11
N GLN A 118 12.18 -3.29 2.88
CA GLN A 118 10.82 -2.87 3.18
C GLN A 118 10.09 -2.32 1.94
N LYS A 119 10.78 -1.63 1.03
CA LYS A 119 10.25 -1.18 -0.26
C LYS A 119 9.73 -2.33 -1.12
N ILE A 120 10.53 -3.41 -1.26
CA ILE A 120 10.12 -4.60 -2.03
C ILE A 120 8.90 -5.26 -1.38
N ARG A 121 8.91 -5.41 -0.05
CA ARG A 121 7.76 -5.98 0.70
C ARG A 121 6.52 -5.12 0.52
N PHE A 122 6.63 -3.81 0.62
CA PHE A 122 5.54 -2.87 0.41
C PHE A 122 4.92 -3.02 -0.99
N GLN A 123 5.74 -3.08 -2.04
CA GLN A 123 5.24 -3.28 -3.40
C GLN A 123 4.49 -4.61 -3.58
N ARG A 124 4.99 -5.70 -2.97
CA ARG A 124 4.28 -7.00 -2.99
C ARG A 124 2.94 -6.92 -2.27
N LEU A 125 2.91 -6.33 -1.08
CA LEU A 125 1.69 -6.16 -0.29
C LEU A 125 0.67 -5.29 -1.03
N GLN A 126 1.09 -4.21 -1.69
CA GLN A 126 0.18 -3.38 -2.48
C GLN A 126 -0.39 -4.10 -3.70
N LYS A 127 0.38 -4.98 -4.37
CA LYS A 127 -0.16 -5.84 -5.43
C LYS A 127 -1.24 -6.81 -4.91
N ILE A 128 -1.01 -7.41 -3.74
CA ILE A 128 -1.99 -8.26 -3.06
C ILE A 128 -3.23 -7.43 -2.68
N ASN A 129 -3.04 -6.21 -2.20
CA ASN A 129 -4.10 -5.28 -1.83
C ASN A 129 -5.00 -4.95 -3.03
N VAL A 130 -4.42 -4.65 -4.20
CA VAL A 130 -5.18 -4.42 -5.44
C VAL A 130 -5.94 -5.67 -5.87
N LEU A 131 -5.31 -6.86 -5.80
CA LEU A 131 -5.97 -8.12 -6.14
C LEU A 131 -7.16 -8.40 -5.22
N LEU A 132 -6.99 -8.25 -3.90
CA LEU A 132 -8.06 -8.40 -2.92
C LEU A 132 -9.16 -7.37 -3.13
N GLY A 133 -8.82 -6.12 -3.47
CA GLY A 133 -9.78 -5.08 -3.82
C GLY A 133 -10.61 -5.43 -5.05
N LEU A 134 -10.00 -6.04 -6.08
CA LEU A 134 -10.72 -6.48 -7.27
C LEU A 134 -11.69 -7.64 -6.96
N VAL A 135 -11.26 -8.60 -6.15
CA VAL A 135 -12.13 -9.69 -5.68
C VAL A 135 -13.29 -9.11 -4.86
N LEU A 136 -13.00 -8.17 -3.96
CA LEU A 136 -14.03 -7.49 -3.16
C LEU A 136 -15.02 -6.74 -4.05
N PHE A 137 -14.56 -6.05 -5.10
CA PHE A 137 -15.43 -5.36 -6.04
C PHE A 137 -16.43 -6.35 -6.69
N GLY A 138 -15.94 -7.50 -7.17
CA GLY A 138 -16.79 -8.53 -7.77
C GLY A 138 -17.79 -9.16 -6.79
N VAL A 139 -17.37 -9.43 -5.55
CA VAL A 139 -18.19 -10.08 -4.53
C VAL A 139 -19.16 -9.10 -3.84
N SER A 140 -18.79 -7.83 -3.73
CA SER A 140 -19.61 -6.81 -3.06
C SER A 140 -20.90 -6.49 -3.83
N LEU A 141 -20.89 -6.61 -5.16
CA LEU A 141 -22.06 -6.38 -6.01
C LEU A 141 -23.24 -7.30 -5.65
N PRO A 142 -23.12 -8.64 -5.68
CA PRO A 142 -24.20 -9.54 -5.27
C PRO A 142 -24.57 -9.36 -3.79
N VAL A 143 -23.60 -9.10 -2.91
CA VAL A 143 -23.88 -8.86 -1.49
C VAL A 143 -24.74 -7.60 -1.28
N MET A 144 -24.44 -6.50 -1.98
CA MET A 144 -25.20 -5.27 -1.92
C MET A 144 -26.62 -5.44 -2.50
N ALA A 145 -26.76 -6.18 -3.60
CA ALA A 145 -28.05 -6.50 -4.18
C ALA A 145 -28.89 -7.37 -3.23
N ALA A 146 -28.28 -8.38 -2.61
CA ALA A 146 -28.91 -9.26 -1.63
C ALA A 146 -29.39 -8.50 -0.37
N ILE A 147 -28.63 -7.50 0.10
CA ILE A 147 -29.06 -6.62 1.20
C ILE A 147 -30.34 -5.84 0.84
N GLN A 148 -30.53 -5.49 -0.42
CA GLN A 148 -31.73 -4.80 -0.91
C GLN A 148 -32.88 -5.74 -1.26
N GLY A 149 -32.70 -7.07 -1.12
CA GLY A 149 -33.67 -8.07 -1.56
C GLY A 149 -33.88 -8.08 -3.08
N LYS A 150 -32.90 -7.62 -3.86
CA LYS A 150 -32.96 -7.54 -5.32
C LYS A 150 -31.96 -8.50 -5.96
N ASP A 151 -32.36 -9.07 -7.10
CA ASP A 151 -31.43 -9.79 -7.95
C ASP A 151 -30.62 -8.82 -8.82
N LEU A 152 -29.38 -9.18 -9.14
CA LEU A 152 -28.50 -8.38 -10.01
C LEU A 152 -29.13 -8.06 -11.38
N ASN A 153 -29.97 -8.97 -11.89
CA ASN A 153 -30.67 -8.81 -13.17
C ASN A 153 -31.79 -7.75 -13.13
N GLN A 154 -32.25 -7.37 -11.94
CA GLN A 154 -33.27 -6.32 -11.76
C GLN A 154 -32.66 -4.91 -11.79
N ILE A 155 -31.32 -4.79 -11.75
CA ILE A 155 -30.63 -3.52 -11.77
C ILE A 155 -30.36 -3.14 -13.24
N PRO A 156 -31.02 -2.10 -13.77
CA PRO A 156 -30.83 -1.70 -15.16
C PRO A 156 -29.39 -1.24 -15.39
N TYR A 157 -28.84 -1.59 -16.55
CA TYR A 157 -27.48 -1.23 -16.99
C TYR A 157 -26.32 -1.75 -16.13
N LEU A 158 -26.58 -2.69 -15.20
CA LEU A 158 -25.55 -3.23 -14.31
C LEU A 158 -24.38 -3.85 -15.09
N TYR A 159 -24.68 -4.79 -16.00
CA TYR A 159 -23.64 -5.49 -16.76
C TYR A 159 -23.08 -4.68 -17.94
N THR A 160 -23.87 -3.77 -18.52
CA THR A 160 -23.51 -3.05 -19.75
C THR A 160 -22.77 -1.75 -19.51
N VAL A 161 -23.03 -1.05 -18.40
CA VAL A 161 -22.44 0.26 -18.10
C VAL A 161 -21.79 0.26 -16.72
N MET A 162 -22.51 -0.13 -15.67
CA MET A 162 -22.04 0.05 -14.29
C MET A 162 -20.81 -0.81 -13.98
N LEU A 163 -20.82 -2.08 -14.38
CA LEU A 163 -19.72 -3.02 -14.19
C LEU A 163 -18.47 -2.61 -14.97
N PRO A 164 -18.49 -2.39 -16.30
CA PRO A 164 -17.29 -1.99 -17.04
C PRO A 164 -16.75 -0.63 -16.59
N VAL A 165 -17.61 0.34 -16.29
CA VAL A 165 -17.18 1.65 -15.76
C VAL A 165 -16.58 1.50 -14.36
N GLY A 166 -17.18 0.69 -13.49
CA GLY A 166 -16.66 0.40 -12.16
C GLY A 166 -15.30 -0.29 -12.19
N VAL A 167 -15.13 -1.29 -13.06
CA VAL A 167 -13.82 -1.95 -13.26
C VAL A 167 -12.80 -0.98 -13.83
N ALA A 168 -13.16 -0.18 -14.84
CA ALA A 168 -12.25 0.79 -15.44
C ALA A 168 -11.78 1.85 -14.43
N THR A 169 -12.72 2.40 -13.64
CA THR A 169 -12.41 3.37 -12.59
C THR A 169 -11.57 2.77 -11.47
N PHE A 170 -11.87 1.54 -11.05
CA PHE A 170 -11.06 0.81 -10.07
C PHE A 170 -9.62 0.60 -10.57
N LEU A 171 -9.45 0.13 -11.80
CA LEU A 171 -8.12 -0.10 -12.39
C LEU A 171 -7.34 1.20 -12.58
N ALA A 172 -8.00 2.26 -13.03
CA ALA A 172 -7.39 3.59 -13.16
C ALA A 172 -6.91 4.12 -11.80
N PHE A 173 -7.74 3.99 -10.77
CA PHE A 173 -7.40 4.38 -9.40
C PHE A 173 -6.27 3.52 -8.83
N ALA A 174 -6.33 2.20 -8.98
CA ALA A 174 -5.28 1.28 -8.53
C ALA A 174 -3.93 1.58 -9.21
N TYR A 175 -3.94 1.83 -10.52
CA TYR A 175 -2.74 2.22 -11.26
C TYR A 175 -2.19 3.56 -10.75
N TRP A 176 -3.06 4.55 -10.53
CA TRP A 176 -2.64 5.86 -10.04
C TRP A 176 -2.02 5.79 -8.64
N VAL A 177 -2.65 5.06 -7.71
CA VAL A 177 -2.16 4.85 -6.35
C VAL A 177 -0.81 4.13 -6.35
N LEU A 178 -0.67 3.03 -7.10
CA LEU A 178 0.60 2.31 -7.22
C LEU A 178 1.71 3.19 -7.81
N ARG A 179 1.37 4.01 -8.82
CA ARG A 179 2.32 4.94 -9.45
C ARG A 179 2.73 6.05 -8.47
N ALA A 180 1.79 6.61 -7.71
CA ALA A 180 2.07 7.63 -6.70
C ALA A 180 3.00 7.06 -5.60
N TYR A 181 2.71 5.86 -5.10
CA TYR A 181 3.56 5.20 -4.10
C TYR A 181 4.95 4.89 -4.63
N ASN A 182 5.07 4.37 -5.85
CA ASN A 182 6.37 4.10 -6.47
C ASN A 182 7.17 5.39 -6.67
N LYS A 183 6.52 6.50 -7.06
CA LYS A 183 7.18 7.81 -7.19
C LYS A 183 7.73 8.28 -5.85
N THR A 184 6.93 8.20 -4.79
CA THR A 184 7.35 8.55 -3.44
C THR A 184 8.51 7.69 -2.94
N LEU A 185 8.48 6.38 -3.20
CA LEU A 185 9.57 5.46 -2.85
C LEU A 185 10.85 5.67 -3.68
N ALA A 186 10.72 6.18 -4.91
CA ALA A 186 11.86 6.56 -5.74
C ALA A 186 12.48 7.88 -5.28
N GLU A 187 11.67 8.84 -4.86
CA GLU A 187 12.13 10.11 -4.27
C GLU A 187 12.90 9.89 -2.96
N MET A 188 12.44 8.95 -2.11
CA MET A 188 13.21 8.55 -0.93
C MET A 188 14.55 7.89 -1.30
N GLU A 189 14.58 7.08 -2.35
CA GLU A 189 15.81 6.43 -2.85
C GLU A 189 16.80 7.45 -3.44
N SER A 190 16.31 8.45 -4.18
CA SER A 190 17.17 9.52 -4.70
C SER A 190 17.76 10.37 -3.58
N LEU A 191 16.98 10.69 -2.53
CA LEU A 191 17.50 11.41 -1.36
C LEU A 191 18.64 10.66 -0.66
N LEU A 192 18.54 9.33 -0.55
CA LEU A 192 19.62 8.47 -0.03
C LEU A 192 20.86 8.50 -0.95
N THR A 193 20.65 8.59 -2.26
CA THR A 193 21.74 8.61 -3.26
C THR A 193 22.43 9.97 -3.33
N ASP A 194 21.69 11.07 -3.22
CA ASP A 194 22.24 12.43 -3.28
C ASP A 194 23.12 12.75 -2.05
N ILE A 195 22.72 12.27 -0.88
CA ILE A 195 23.52 12.34 0.34
C ILE A 195 24.85 11.60 0.16
N HIS A 196 24.86 10.45 -0.54
CA HIS A 196 26.08 9.72 -0.87
C HIS A 196 27.00 10.50 -1.82
N ASN A 197 26.45 11.11 -2.88
CA ASN A 197 27.25 11.85 -3.85
C ASN A 197 27.87 13.13 -3.27
N GLY A 198 27.15 13.85 -2.39
CA GLY A 198 27.68 15.02 -1.70
C GLY A 198 28.81 14.71 -0.72
N LEU A 199 28.82 13.50 -0.14
CA LEU A 199 29.89 12.99 0.74
C LEU A 199 31.12 12.48 -0.05
N ALA A 200 30.97 12.11 -1.32
CA ALA A 200 32.08 11.67 -2.16
C ALA A 200 32.84 12.84 -2.83
N SER A 201 32.26 14.04 -2.83
CA SER A 201 32.87 15.28 -3.36
C SER A 201 33.62 16.11 -2.32
N LEU A 202 33.63 15.67 -1.06
CA LEU A 202 34.38 16.25 0.07
C LEU A 202 35.58 15.36 0.40
#